data_AF-A0A5J5CKJ1-F1
#
_entry.id   AF-A0A5J5CKJ1-F1
#
_cell.length_a   1.000
_cell.length_b   1.000
_cell.length_c   1.000
_cell.angle_alpha   90.00
_cell.angle_beta   90.00
_cell.angle_gamma   90.00
#
_symmetry.space_group_name_H-M   'P 1'
#
loop_
_entity.id
_entity.type
_entity.pdbx_description
1 polymer ?
#
loop_
_entity_poly.entity_id
_entity_poly.type
_entity_poly.pdbx_seq_one_letter_code
_entity_poly.pdbx_strand_id
1 'polypeptide(L)'
;MIDSCACLSEHLPKLQPRPYSAARYPGKLHFVFNIVEFPASSGRPAGRRGLCTGWLFDLINPVLVFPEKTESSSSVPLPKIHVSLRPNSSFRPPSDLSAPFIMVGPGTGVAPFIGFLQQREMERKENPEAIFGETWLFFGCRHRDRDYLFREELEGFVSSGTLSQLKVCFSRDDQEEASTSAVARPRYVQHNLLLNSQRITDILLKQNGYFYVCGDAKNMAKDVNDTLMEMIQTELHLDQLDAMKRLAALREEKRYLQDIWG
;
A
#
# COMPACT_ATOMS: atom_id res chain seq x y z
N MET A 1 -8.05 41.90 -25.85
CA MET A 1 -7.54 41.23 -24.63
C MET A 1 -8.60 40.34 -23.98
N ILE A 2 -9.89 40.72 -24.05
CA ILE A 2 -11.02 39.92 -23.50
C ILE A 2 -11.25 38.61 -24.28
N ASP A 3 -11.04 38.59 -25.60
CA ASP A 3 -11.27 37.39 -26.43
C ASP A 3 -10.30 36.23 -26.16
N SER A 4 -9.12 36.50 -25.60
CA SER A 4 -8.12 35.46 -25.35
C SER A 4 -8.43 34.59 -24.12
N CYS A 5 -9.09 35.16 -23.10
CA CYS A 5 -9.45 34.42 -21.88
C CYS A 5 -10.65 33.47 -22.10
N ALA A 6 -11.59 33.84 -22.97
CA ALA A 6 -12.74 32.99 -23.30
C ALA A 6 -12.28 31.69 -23.98
N CYS A 7 -11.42 31.80 -24.99
CA CYS A 7 -10.85 30.65 -25.70
C CYS A 7 -10.04 29.73 -24.75
N LEU A 8 -9.28 30.28 -23.80
CA LEU A 8 -8.57 29.49 -22.80
C LEU A 8 -9.52 28.67 -21.92
N SER A 9 -10.64 29.26 -21.48
CA SER A 9 -11.61 28.55 -20.64
C SER A 9 -12.33 27.41 -21.36
N GLU A 10 -12.50 27.49 -22.68
CA GLU A 10 -13.12 26.44 -23.49
C GLU A 10 -12.20 25.23 -23.70
N HIS A 11 -10.88 25.43 -23.71
CA HIS A 11 -9.90 24.37 -23.95
C HIS A 11 -9.32 23.76 -22.67
N LEU A 12 -9.46 24.41 -21.51
CA LEU A 12 -8.94 23.89 -20.25
C LEU A 12 -9.82 22.75 -19.71
N PRO A 13 -9.25 21.56 -19.44
CA PRO A 13 -10.02 20.48 -18.86
C PRO A 13 -10.41 20.80 -17.41
N LYS A 14 -11.51 20.21 -16.96
CA LYS A 14 -11.95 20.30 -15.57
C LYS A 14 -10.87 19.78 -14.62
N LEU A 15 -10.61 20.53 -13.53
CA LEU A 15 -9.74 20.08 -12.45
C LEU A 15 -10.41 18.91 -11.70
N GLN A 16 -9.85 17.71 -11.85
CA GLN A 16 -10.39 16.51 -11.23
C GLN A 16 -10.02 16.40 -9.74
N PRO A 17 -10.88 15.85 -8.86
CA PRO A 17 -10.49 15.47 -7.51
C PRO A 17 -9.45 14.36 -7.53
N ARG A 18 -8.61 14.26 -6.49
CA ARG A 18 -7.59 13.21 -6.36
C ARG A 18 -8.01 12.21 -5.29
N PRO A 19 -8.16 10.90 -5.63
CA PRO A 19 -8.51 9.88 -4.65
C PRO A 19 -7.30 9.53 -3.77
N TYR A 20 -7.58 9.17 -2.51
CA TYR A 20 -6.61 8.63 -1.58
C TYR A 20 -7.25 7.47 -0.83
N SER A 21 -6.48 6.41 -0.55
CA SER A 21 -6.96 5.27 0.24
C SER A 21 -6.89 5.59 1.73
N ALA A 22 -7.97 5.24 2.43
CA ALA A 22 -8.07 5.44 3.87
C ALA A 22 -7.13 4.48 4.60
N ALA A 23 -6.26 5.02 5.44
CA ALA A 23 -5.36 4.26 6.32
C ALA A 23 -5.93 4.04 7.73
N ARG A 24 -6.88 4.88 8.16
CA ARG A 24 -7.60 4.74 9.44
C ARG A 24 -8.99 5.37 9.31
N TYR A 25 -9.99 4.68 9.83
CA TYR A 25 -11.41 5.08 9.95
C TYR A 25 -12.16 4.01 10.79
N PRO A 26 -13.19 4.29 11.62
CA PRO A 26 -14.00 5.53 11.77
C PRO A 26 -13.49 6.56 12.81
N GLY A 27 -14.07 7.77 12.79
CA GLY A 27 -13.80 8.86 13.75
C GLY A 27 -12.78 9.90 13.27
N LYS A 28 -11.59 9.46 12.86
CA LYS A 28 -10.59 10.29 12.16
C LYS A 28 -10.18 9.59 10.88
N LEU A 29 -10.25 10.29 9.75
CA LEU A 29 -9.78 9.79 8.47
C LEU A 29 -8.30 10.09 8.31
N HIS A 30 -7.46 9.05 8.28
CA HIS A 30 -6.06 9.19 7.93
C HIS A 30 -5.85 8.68 6.51
N PHE A 31 -4.96 9.31 5.76
CA PHE A 31 -4.51 8.83 4.45
C PHE A 31 -3.03 9.19 4.28
N VAL A 32 -2.37 8.50 3.36
CA VAL A 32 -0.91 8.61 3.16
C VAL A 32 -0.64 8.91 1.70
N PHE A 33 0.31 9.78 1.44
CA PHE A 33 0.70 10.14 0.09
C PHE A 33 2.17 10.54 0.01
N ASN A 34 2.77 10.30 -1.15
CA ASN A 34 4.04 10.90 -1.50
C ASN A 34 3.81 12.26 -2.15
N ILE A 35 4.70 13.22 -1.85
CA ILE A 35 4.77 14.45 -2.64
C ILE A 35 5.25 14.06 -4.04
N VAL A 36 4.45 14.39 -5.04
CA VAL A 36 4.79 14.09 -6.43
C VAL A 36 5.64 15.23 -6.94
N GLU A 37 6.85 14.91 -7.41
CA GLU A 37 7.78 15.89 -7.97
C GLU A 37 8.15 15.50 -9.39
N PHE A 38 8.13 16.50 -10.27
CA PHE A 38 8.57 16.39 -11.65
C PHE A 38 9.85 17.23 -11.80
N PRO A 39 10.97 16.62 -12.22
CA PRO A 39 12.19 17.37 -12.47
C PRO A 39 12.00 18.35 -13.65
N ALA A 40 12.91 19.32 -13.75
CA ALA A 40 13.00 20.16 -14.94
C ALA A 40 13.25 19.29 -16.19
N SER A 41 12.66 19.67 -17.32
CA SER A 41 12.78 18.96 -18.58
C SER A 41 12.96 19.93 -19.75
N SER A 42 13.35 19.42 -20.92
CA SER A 42 13.34 20.23 -22.14
C SER A 42 11.95 20.82 -22.36
N GLY A 43 11.87 22.15 -22.55
CA GLY A 43 10.61 22.91 -22.63
C GLY A 43 9.97 23.30 -21.29
N ARG A 44 10.51 22.84 -20.14
CA ARG A 44 10.05 23.22 -18.79
C ARG A 44 11.26 23.36 -17.85
N PRO A 45 11.88 24.55 -17.76
CA PRO A 45 13.17 24.73 -17.09
C PRO A 45 13.10 24.63 -15.55
N ALA A 46 11.91 24.66 -14.95
CA ALA A 46 11.71 24.50 -13.52
C ALA A 46 11.00 23.19 -13.18
N GLY A 47 11.46 22.53 -12.12
CA GLY A 47 10.76 21.41 -11.50
C GLY A 47 9.39 21.85 -10.96
N ARG A 48 8.47 20.90 -10.83
CA ARG A 48 7.09 21.17 -10.36
C ARG A 48 6.61 20.08 -9.43
N ARG A 49 5.70 20.43 -8.52
CA ARG A 49 4.99 19.47 -7.69
C ARG A 49 3.65 19.10 -8.32
N GLY A 50 3.13 17.92 -7.99
CA GLY A 50 1.76 17.55 -8.30
C GLY A 50 0.78 18.54 -7.66
N LEU A 51 -0.30 18.88 -8.37
CA LEU A 51 -1.24 19.92 -7.92
C LEU A 51 -1.80 19.62 -6.52
N CYS A 52 -2.34 18.42 -6.31
CA CYS A 52 -2.98 18.07 -5.05
C CYS A 52 -1.96 17.79 -3.93
N THR A 53 -0.92 17.00 -4.20
CA THR A 53 0.08 16.65 -3.16
C THR A 53 0.98 17.82 -2.79
N GLY A 54 1.32 18.70 -3.74
CA GLY A 54 2.00 19.96 -3.47
C GLY A 54 1.14 20.92 -2.66
N TRP A 55 -0.13 21.10 -3.04
CA TRP A 55 -1.08 21.93 -2.29
C TRP A 55 -1.31 21.40 -0.86
N LEU A 56 -1.51 20.09 -0.69
CA LEU A 56 -1.65 19.46 0.63
C LEU A 56 -0.40 19.67 1.48
N PHE A 57 0.79 19.52 0.90
CA PHE A 57 2.04 19.79 1.62
C PHE A 57 2.12 21.25 2.06
N ASP A 58 1.86 22.21 1.17
CA ASP A 58 1.92 23.64 1.51
C ASP A 58 0.91 24.00 2.61
N LEU A 59 -0.24 23.34 2.61
CA LEU A 59 -1.31 23.51 3.59
C LEU A 59 -0.91 23.02 4.99
N ILE A 60 -0.21 21.89 5.09
CA ILE A 60 0.18 21.27 6.38
C ILE A 60 1.57 21.71 6.84
N ASN A 61 2.45 22.18 5.95
CA ASN A 61 3.83 22.54 6.26
C ASN A 61 3.97 23.52 7.45
N PRO A 62 3.10 24.53 7.64
CA PRO A 62 3.15 25.39 8.82
C PRO A 62 2.82 24.68 10.15
N VAL A 63 2.14 23.53 10.09
CA VAL A 63 1.64 22.76 11.24
C VAL A 63 2.46 21.48 11.47
N LEU A 64 3.31 21.08 10.52
CA LEU A 64 4.16 19.90 10.65
C LEU A 64 5.20 20.11 11.75
N VAL A 65 5.07 19.36 12.84
CA VAL A 65 6.09 19.27 13.88
C VAL A 65 7.17 18.31 13.40
N PHE A 66 8.28 18.85 12.93
CA PHE A 66 9.48 18.05 12.68
C PHE A 66 10.21 17.81 14.02
N PRO A 67 10.72 16.59 14.29
CA PRO A 67 11.41 16.27 15.55
C PRO A 67 12.54 17.25 15.91
N GLU A 68 13.12 17.93 14.91
CA GLU A 68 14.26 18.85 15.08
C GLU A 68 13.87 20.34 15.23
N LYS A 69 12.59 20.70 15.21
CA LYS A 69 12.15 22.10 15.41
C LYS A 69 11.12 22.17 16.53
N THR A 70 11.62 22.11 17.75
CA THR A 70 10.88 22.59 18.92
C THR A 70 10.90 24.12 18.89
N GLU A 71 9.72 24.72 18.80
CA GLU A 71 9.32 26.05 19.29
C GLU A 71 8.40 26.80 18.31
N SER A 72 7.11 26.78 18.60
CA SER A 72 6.34 27.95 19.04
C SER A 72 4.85 27.64 18.84
N SER A 73 4.14 27.50 19.96
CA SER A 73 2.70 27.30 20.00
C SER A 73 1.98 28.60 19.62
N SER A 74 1.92 28.91 18.34
CA SER A 74 0.88 29.80 17.82
C SER A 74 -0.32 28.96 17.42
N SER A 75 -1.51 29.29 17.94
CA SER A 75 -2.78 28.64 17.64
C SER A 75 -3.25 28.95 16.22
N VAL A 76 -2.49 28.47 15.22
CA VAL A 76 -2.89 28.59 13.81
C VAL A 76 -4.14 27.72 13.62
N PRO A 77 -5.25 28.28 13.11
CA PRO A 77 -6.44 27.49 12.85
C PRO A 77 -6.09 26.37 11.87
N LEU A 78 -6.49 25.15 12.21
CA LEU A 78 -6.21 23.98 11.37
C LEU A 78 -6.82 24.18 9.98
N PRO A 79 -6.06 23.89 8.91
CA PRO A 79 -6.57 24.03 7.57
C PRO A 79 -7.75 23.07 7.32
N LYS A 80 -8.70 23.51 6.49
CA LYS A 80 -9.86 22.71 6.09
C LYS A 80 -9.72 22.26 4.65
N ILE A 81 -10.07 21.01 4.39
CA ILE A 81 -10.13 20.44 3.04
C ILE A 81 -11.52 19.85 2.78
N HIS A 82 -11.99 19.97 1.54
CA HIS A 82 -13.23 19.31 1.13
C HIS A 82 -12.94 17.89 0.69
N VAL A 83 -13.61 16.93 1.31
CA VAL A 83 -13.48 15.51 1.01
C VAL A 83 -14.86 14.92 0.78
N SER A 84 -14.95 13.97 -0.14
CA SER A 84 -16.12 13.12 -0.33
C SER A 84 -15.69 11.66 -0.22
N LEU A 85 -16.45 10.88 0.54
CA LEU A 85 -16.19 9.45 0.66
C LEU A 85 -16.64 8.76 -0.62
N ARG A 86 -15.73 8.02 -1.25
CA ARG A 86 -16.06 7.09 -2.32
C ARG A 86 -16.31 5.72 -1.68
N PRO A 87 -17.54 5.18 -1.72
CA PRO A 87 -17.79 3.83 -1.21
C PRO A 87 -16.93 2.82 -1.97
N ASN A 88 -16.09 2.08 -1.26
CA ASN A 88 -15.41 0.90 -1.79
C ASN A 88 -15.97 -0.33 -1.07
N SER A 89 -16.78 -1.12 -1.78
CA SER A 89 -17.36 -2.36 -1.28
C SER A 89 -16.49 -3.59 -1.57
N SER A 90 -15.45 -3.44 -2.40
CA SER A 90 -14.66 -4.57 -2.89
C SER A 90 -13.36 -4.76 -2.11
N PHE A 91 -12.61 -3.69 -1.83
CA PHE A 91 -11.31 -3.79 -1.15
C PHE A 91 -11.44 -3.69 0.37
N ARG A 92 -11.90 -4.78 1.01
CA ARG A 92 -12.09 -4.89 2.47
C ARG A 92 -11.57 -6.23 3.00
N PRO A 93 -11.24 -6.34 4.30
CA PRO A 93 -10.94 -7.63 4.92
C PRO A 93 -12.11 -8.62 4.75
N PRO A 94 -11.84 -9.93 4.77
CA PRO A 94 -12.89 -10.94 4.76
C PRO A 94 -13.81 -10.77 5.98
N SER A 95 -15.11 -10.98 5.80
CA SER A 95 -16.08 -10.96 6.91
C SER A 95 -15.96 -12.18 7.83
N ASP A 96 -15.44 -13.29 7.30
CA ASP A 96 -15.13 -14.49 8.07
C ASP A 96 -13.81 -14.29 8.82
N LEU A 97 -13.86 -14.29 10.16
CA LEU A 97 -12.69 -14.09 11.00
C LEU A 97 -11.65 -15.20 10.81
N SER A 98 -12.08 -16.42 10.48
CA SER A 98 -11.20 -17.57 10.28
C SER A 98 -10.47 -17.56 8.93
N ALA A 99 -10.92 -16.75 7.97
CA ALA A 99 -10.31 -16.66 6.65
C ALA A 99 -8.93 -15.97 6.72
N PRO A 100 -7.85 -16.62 6.25
CA PRO A 100 -6.54 -15.99 6.17
C PRO A 100 -6.48 -14.97 5.03
N PHE A 101 -5.64 -13.95 5.19
CA PHE A 101 -5.41 -12.98 4.13
C PHE A 101 -3.99 -12.44 4.07
N ILE A 102 -3.55 -12.17 2.85
CA ILE A 102 -2.21 -11.73 2.49
C ILE A 102 -2.32 -10.35 1.85
N MET A 103 -1.51 -9.41 2.35
CA MET A 103 -1.46 -8.03 1.90
C MET A 103 -0.09 -7.72 1.31
N VAL A 104 -0.04 -7.11 0.13
CA VAL A 104 1.18 -6.70 -0.55
C VAL A 104 1.09 -5.22 -0.86
N GLY A 105 1.89 -4.41 -0.16
CA GLY A 105 1.76 -2.95 -0.21
C GLY A 105 3.07 -2.21 -0.01
N PRO A 106 3.97 -2.17 -1.01
CA PRO A 106 5.20 -1.40 -0.90
C PRO A 106 4.95 0.12 -0.88
N GLY A 107 5.77 0.84 -0.13
CA GLY A 107 5.68 2.30 0.04
C GLY A 107 4.32 2.73 0.55
N THR A 108 3.75 3.78 -0.05
CA THR A 108 2.41 4.28 0.33
C THR A 108 1.27 3.31 0.01
N GLY A 109 1.54 2.21 -0.72
CA GLY A 109 0.59 1.11 -0.90
C GLY A 109 0.25 0.38 0.39
N VAL A 110 1.00 0.60 1.49
CA VAL A 110 0.65 0.06 2.82
C VAL A 110 -0.59 0.72 3.42
N ALA A 111 -0.99 1.90 2.93
CA ALA A 111 -2.04 2.73 3.52
C ALA A 111 -3.32 1.95 3.89
N PRO A 112 -4.04 1.29 2.95
CA PRO A 112 -5.27 0.57 3.30
C PRO A 112 -5.04 -0.58 4.30
N PHE A 113 -3.85 -1.18 4.30
CA PHE A 113 -3.54 -2.33 5.15
C PHE A 113 -3.35 -1.96 6.62
N ILE A 114 -2.98 -0.71 6.92
CA ILE A 114 -3.03 -0.19 8.28
C ILE A 114 -4.48 -0.20 8.80
N GLY A 115 -5.45 0.18 7.96
CA GLY A 115 -6.87 0.12 8.29
C GLY A 115 -7.36 -1.32 8.49
N PHE A 116 -6.93 -2.24 7.61
CA PHE A 116 -7.25 -3.67 7.74
C PHE A 116 -6.74 -4.25 9.07
N LEU A 117 -5.50 -3.92 9.45
CA LEU A 117 -4.89 -4.42 10.68
C LEU A 117 -5.55 -3.82 11.93
N GLN A 118 -5.90 -2.54 11.91
CA GLN A 118 -6.67 -1.94 13.01
C GLN A 118 -8.04 -2.58 13.17
N GLN A 119 -8.75 -2.83 12.06
CA GLN A 119 -10.03 -3.54 12.09
C GLN A 119 -9.84 -4.95 12.67
N ARG A 120 -8.85 -5.71 12.18
CA ARG A 120 -8.53 -7.06 12.67
C ARG A 120 -8.20 -7.06 14.16
N GLU A 121 -7.43 -6.08 14.64
CA GLU A 121 -7.12 -5.95 16.06
C GLU A 121 -8.37 -5.69 16.91
N MET A 122 -9.27 -4.82 16.44
CA MET A 122 -10.55 -4.57 17.10
C MET A 122 -11.42 -5.83 17.14
N GLU A 123 -11.56 -6.53 16.01
CA GLU A 123 -12.29 -7.80 15.92
C GLU A 123 -11.76 -8.85 16.91
N ARG A 124 -10.43 -8.95 17.07
CA ARG A 124 -9.78 -9.84 18.06
C ARG A 124 -10.11 -9.44 19.49
N LYS A 125 -10.12 -8.15 19.80
CA LYS A 125 -10.47 -7.64 21.14
C LYS A 125 -11.95 -7.89 21.47
N GLU A 126 -12.83 -7.75 20.48
CA GLU A 126 -14.27 -7.98 20.62
C GLU A 126 -14.64 -9.47 20.68
N ASN A 127 -13.82 -10.34 20.07
CA ASN A 127 -14.10 -11.78 19.94
C ASN A 127 -12.89 -12.63 20.43
N PRO A 128 -12.56 -12.63 21.73
CA PRO A 128 -11.33 -13.26 22.24
C PRO A 128 -11.27 -14.79 22.03
N GLU A 129 -12.42 -15.47 21.98
CA GLU A 129 -12.51 -16.93 21.79
C GLU A 129 -12.59 -17.35 20.31
N ALA A 130 -12.68 -16.40 19.38
CA ALA A 130 -12.80 -16.72 17.96
C ALA A 130 -11.46 -17.19 17.37
N ILE A 131 -11.53 -18.10 16.40
CA ILE A 131 -10.36 -18.52 15.63
C ILE A 131 -10.12 -17.50 14.53
N PHE A 132 -8.94 -16.90 14.53
CA PHE A 132 -8.52 -15.94 13.51
C PHE A 132 -7.58 -16.60 12.50
N GLY A 133 -7.92 -16.51 11.22
CA GLY A 133 -7.03 -16.86 10.12
C GLY A 133 -5.74 -16.03 10.13
N GLU A 134 -4.68 -16.59 9.55
CA GLU A 134 -3.39 -15.90 9.48
C GLU A 134 -3.49 -14.59 8.69
N THR A 135 -2.77 -13.58 9.16
CA THR A 135 -2.68 -12.27 8.50
C THR A 135 -1.22 -12.01 8.12
N TRP A 136 -0.96 -11.82 6.83
CA TRP A 136 0.39 -11.60 6.30
C TRP A 136 0.49 -10.22 5.65
N LEU A 137 1.62 -9.53 5.87
CA LEU A 137 1.95 -8.27 5.20
C LEU A 137 3.34 -8.36 4.57
N PHE A 138 3.39 -8.13 3.26
CA PHE A 138 4.60 -7.94 2.48
C PHE A 138 4.76 -6.44 2.21
N PHE A 139 5.70 -5.83 2.93
CA PHE A 139 6.00 -4.40 2.85
C PHE A 139 7.38 -4.19 2.19
N GLY A 140 7.52 -3.09 1.46
CA GLY A 140 8.79 -2.74 0.82
C GLY A 140 9.03 -1.25 0.83
N CYS A 141 10.26 -0.83 1.16
CA CYS A 141 10.69 0.56 1.11
C CYS A 141 12.13 0.66 0.59
N ARG A 142 12.70 1.86 0.54
CA ARG A 142 14.07 2.05 0.06
C ARG A 142 15.06 1.75 1.16
N HIS A 143 14.89 2.38 2.31
CA HIS A 143 15.81 2.33 3.44
C HIS A 143 15.08 2.12 4.75
N ARG A 144 15.63 1.24 5.59
CA ARG A 144 15.02 0.90 6.89
C ARG A 144 14.87 2.10 7.84
N ASP A 145 15.82 3.01 7.78
CA ASP A 145 15.98 4.18 8.65
C ASP A 145 15.33 5.46 8.10
N ARG A 146 14.79 5.43 6.86
CA ARG A 146 14.22 6.64 6.22
C ARG A 146 12.75 6.52 5.86
N ASP A 147 12.36 5.46 5.15
CA ASP A 147 11.02 5.35 4.56
C ASP A 147 10.28 4.06 4.94
N TYR A 148 10.64 3.47 6.08
CA TYR A 148 9.86 2.42 6.72
C TYR A 148 8.61 3.00 7.40
N LEU A 149 7.60 3.26 6.56
CA LEU A 149 6.29 3.79 7.00
C LEU A 149 5.63 2.87 8.02
N PHE A 150 5.08 3.47 9.09
CA PHE A 150 4.33 2.78 10.16
C PHE A 150 5.13 1.69 10.90
N ARG A 151 6.45 1.81 10.97
CA ARG A 151 7.32 0.78 11.56
C ARG A 151 6.84 0.34 12.94
N GLU A 152 6.65 1.27 13.88
CA GLU A 152 6.28 0.95 15.26
C GLU A 152 4.87 0.34 15.33
N GLU A 153 3.93 0.82 14.52
CA GLU A 153 2.56 0.30 14.47
C GLU A 153 2.52 -1.12 13.89
N LEU A 154 3.29 -1.39 12.84
CA LEU A 154 3.43 -2.71 12.24
C LEU A 154 4.12 -3.71 13.18
N GLU A 155 5.21 -3.30 13.84
CA GLU A 155 5.89 -4.11 14.87
C GLU A 155 4.95 -4.36 16.08
N GLY A 156 4.10 -3.40 16.43
CA GLY A 156 3.03 -3.54 17.42
C GLY A 156 2.01 -4.60 17.03
N PHE A 157 1.54 -4.63 15.77
CA PHE A 157 0.61 -5.66 15.30
C PHE A 157 1.21 -7.05 15.28
N VAL A 158 2.52 -7.19 15.02
CA VAL A 158 3.22 -8.48 15.15
C VAL A 158 3.23 -8.91 16.61
N SER A 159 3.59 -8.00 17.51
CA SER A 159 3.69 -8.27 18.94
C SER A 159 2.35 -8.65 19.58
N SER A 160 1.24 -8.06 19.12
CA SER A 160 -0.11 -8.39 19.58
C SER A 160 -0.70 -9.64 18.93
N GLY A 161 -0.03 -10.22 17.93
CA GLY A 161 -0.54 -11.35 17.15
C GLY A 161 -1.64 -10.99 16.15
N THR A 162 -1.97 -9.71 15.96
CA THR A 162 -2.86 -9.24 14.89
C THR A 162 -2.26 -9.51 13.52
N LEU A 163 -0.95 -9.32 13.37
CA LEU A 163 -0.20 -9.61 12.16
C LEU A 163 0.65 -10.86 12.38
N SER A 164 0.25 -11.97 11.78
CA SER A 164 0.93 -13.26 11.92
C SER A 164 2.34 -13.25 11.31
N GLN A 165 2.51 -12.56 10.18
CA GLN A 165 3.80 -12.44 9.51
C GLN A 165 3.99 -11.06 8.87
N LEU A 166 5.11 -10.42 9.19
CA LEU A 166 5.57 -9.20 8.53
C LEU A 166 6.86 -9.51 7.77
N LYS A 167 6.81 -9.39 6.44
CA LYS A 167 7.98 -9.53 5.56
C LYS A 167 8.32 -8.17 4.98
N VAL A 168 9.48 -7.63 5.35
CA VAL A 168 9.93 -6.32 4.87
C VAL A 168 11.17 -6.46 3.99
N CYS A 169 11.16 -5.76 2.85
CA CYS A 169 12.32 -5.62 1.98
C CYS A 169 12.79 -4.16 1.88
N PHE A 170 14.11 -3.97 1.91
CA PHE A 170 14.76 -2.68 1.76
C PHE A 170 15.52 -2.66 0.43
N SER A 171 15.02 -1.89 -0.54
CA SER A 171 15.51 -1.94 -1.91
C SER A 171 16.85 -1.20 -2.12
N ARG A 172 17.29 -0.41 -1.16
CA ARG A 172 18.49 0.45 -1.24
C ARG A 172 19.32 0.49 0.04
N ASP A 173 19.05 -0.35 1.03
CA ASP A 173 19.97 -0.51 2.17
C ASP A 173 21.32 -1.05 1.67
N ASP A 174 22.40 -0.48 2.20
CA ASP A 174 23.76 -0.72 1.74
C ASP A 174 24.16 -2.20 1.87
N GLN A 175 24.77 -2.72 0.81
CA GLN A 175 25.13 -4.12 0.58
C GLN A 175 26.28 -4.63 1.47
N GLU A 176 26.75 -3.87 2.47
CA GLU A 176 27.91 -4.29 3.27
C GLU A 176 27.68 -5.62 4.02
N GLU A 177 26.46 -5.88 4.50
CA GLU A 177 26.10 -7.15 5.12
C GLU A 177 25.81 -8.30 4.13
N ALA A 178 25.69 -8.03 2.83
CA ALA A 178 25.49 -9.07 1.81
C ALA A 178 26.78 -9.86 1.51
N SER A 179 27.93 -9.36 1.96
CA SER A 179 29.24 -10.01 1.81
C SER A 179 29.52 -11.10 2.85
N THR A 180 28.71 -11.23 3.90
CA THR A 180 28.95 -12.15 5.03
C THR A 180 27.88 -13.23 5.22
N SER A 181 26.79 -13.21 4.45
CA SER A 181 25.73 -14.22 4.51
C SER A 181 25.46 -14.81 3.14
N ALA A 182 25.55 -16.14 3.01
CA ALA A 182 25.46 -16.89 1.75
C ALA A 182 24.08 -16.84 1.05
N VAL A 183 23.12 -16.08 1.58
CA VAL A 183 21.75 -15.96 1.07
C VAL A 183 21.47 -14.50 0.70
N ALA A 184 21.23 -14.26 -0.58
CA ALA A 184 20.85 -12.95 -1.10
C ALA A 184 19.56 -12.45 -0.42
N ARG A 185 19.59 -11.26 0.18
CA ARG A 185 18.42 -10.67 0.83
C ARG A 185 17.37 -10.25 -0.21
N PRO A 186 16.07 -10.47 0.04
CA PRO A 186 15.00 -10.09 -0.88
C PRO A 186 14.89 -8.57 -1.00
N ARG A 187 15.17 -8.06 -2.21
CA ARG A 187 15.17 -6.61 -2.50
C ARG A 187 13.79 -5.98 -2.69
N TYR A 188 12.82 -6.75 -3.17
CA TYR A 188 11.46 -6.30 -3.48
C TYR A 188 10.44 -7.32 -2.95
N VAL A 189 9.18 -6.90 -2.86
CA VAL A 189 8.11 -7.72 -2.27
C VAL A 189 7.93 -9.05 -2.99
N GLN A 190 8.07 -9.09 -4.32
CA GLN A 190 8.03 -10.32 -5.11
C GLN A 190 9.09 -11.35 -4.73
N HIS A 191 10.29 -10.92 -4.34
CA HIS A 191 11.33 -11.84 -3.88
C HIS A 191 10.91 -12.50 -2.57
N ASN A 192 10.31 -11.74 -1.65
CA ASN A 192 9.76 -12.29 -0.41
C ASN A 192 8.56 -13.20 -0.67
N LEU A 193 7.72 -12.90 -1.67
CA LEU A 193 6.61 -13.79 -2.07
C LEU A 193 7.15 -15.15 -2.53
N LEU A 194 8.17 -15.17 -3.40
CA LEU A 194 8.81 -16.42 -3.85
C LEU A 194 9.41 -17.22 -2.70
N LEU A 195 10.06 -16.56 -1.73
CA LEU A 195 10.61 -17.25 -0.55
C LEU A 195 9.55 -17.91 0.34
N ASN A 196 8.28 -17.51 0.21
CA ASN A 196 7.16 -18.04 0.98
C ASN A 196 6.10 -18.68 0.07
N SER A 197 6.50 -19.10 -1.15
CA SER A 197 5.62 -19.51 -2.24
C SER A 197 4.64 -20.60 -1.82
N GLN A 198 5.15 -21.67 -1.22
CA GLN A 198 4.37 -22.82 -0.77
C GLN A 198 3.26 -22.42 0.21
N ARG A 199 3.60 -21.63 1.24
CA ARG A 199 2.63 -21.22 2.26
C ARG A 199 1.56 -20.29 1.69
N ILE A 200 1.95 -19.37 0.81
CA ILE A 200 1.00 -18.47 0.13
C ILE A 200 0.06 -19.28 -0.76
N THR A 201 0.57 -20.21 -1.56
CA THR A 201 -0.26 -21.06 -2.42
C THR A 201 -1.24 -21.90 -1.59
N ASP A 202 -0.80 -22.45 -0.45
CA ASP A 202 -1.68 -23.17 0.48
C ASP A 202 -2.79 -22.28 1.06
N ILE A 203 -2.46 -21.07 1.48
CA ILE A 203 -3.44 -20.08 1.96
C ILE A 203 -4.50 -19.83 0.88
N LEU A 204 -4.07 -19.58 -0.35
CA LEU A 204 -4.97 -19.20 -1.44
C LEU A 204 -5.81 -20.37 -1.97
N LEU A 205 -5.24 -21.58 -2.04
CA LEU A 205 -5.87 -22.68 -2.76
C LEU A 205 -6.42 -23.78 -1.85
N LYS A 206 -5.94 -23.90 -0.61
CA LYS A 206 -6.43 -24.90 0.36
C LYS A 206 -7.25 -24.28 1.49
N GLN A 207 -7.01 -23.01 1.83
CA GLN A 207 -7.65 -22.34 2.98
C GLN A 207 -8.63 -21.23 2.57
N ASN A 208 -8.96 -21.13 1.28
CA ASN A 208 -9.85 -20.09 0.74
C ASN A 208 -9.43 -18.66 1.13
N GLY A 209 -8.13 -18.44 1.28
CA GLY A 209 -7.57 -17.16 1.69
C GLY A 209 -7.67 -16.09 0.61
N TYR A 210 -7.38 -14.86 1.03
CA TYR A 210 -7.48 -13.67 0.19
C TYR A 210 -6.09 -13.07 -0.06
N PHE A 211 -5.91 -12.47 -1.23
CA PHE A 211 -4.70 -11.81 -1.68
C PHE A 211 -5.01 -10.37 -2.10
N TYR A 212 -4.39 -9.41 -1.45
CA TYR A 212 -4.60 -7.98 -1.70
C TYR A 212 -3.31 -7.34 -2.16
N VAL A 213 -3.38 -6.55 -3.24
CA VAL A 213 -2.25 -5.77 -3.75
C VAL A 213 -2.64 -4.30 -3.79
N CYS A 214 -1.80 -3.43 -3.21
CA CYS A 214 -2.00 -1.99 -3.27
C CYS A 214 -0.69 -1.25 -3.59
N GLY A 215 -0.76 -0.26 -4.49
CA GLY A 215 0.38 0.59 -4.86
C GLY A 215 0.47 0.91 -6.35
N ASP A 216 1.70 0.99 -6.87
CA ASP A 216 1.97 1.42 -8.26
C ASP A 216 1.46 0.43 -9.32
N ALA A 217 0.73 0.96 -10.31
CA ALA A 217 0.17 0.19 -11.42
C ALA A 217 1.16 -0.26 -12.46
N LYS A 218 2.19 0.55 -12.70
CA LYS A 218 2.99 0.41 -13.92
C LYS A 218 3.94 -0.76 -13.83
N ASN A 219 4.58 -0.94 -12.67
CA ASN A 219 5.58 -1.98 -12.51
C ASN A 219 5.20 -2.97 -11.39
N MET A 220 4.87 -2.45 -10.20
CA MET A 220 4.73 -3.30 -9.02
C MET A 220 3.60 -4.33 -9.13
N ALA A 221 2.40 -3.90 -9.54
CA ALA A 221 1.27 -4.80 -9.65
C ALA A 221 1.46 -5.90 -10.70
N LYS A 222 2.15 -5.58 -11.80
CA LYS A 222 2.52 -6.56 -12.83
C LYS A 222 3.51 -7.58 -12.28
N ASP A 223 4.58 -7.12 -11.64
CA ASP A 223 5.62 -8.00 -11.09
C ASP A 223 5.03 -8.96 -10.03
N VAL A 224 4.16 -8.46 -9.15
CA VAL A 224 3.46 -9.28 -8.15
C VAL A 224 2.52 -10.30 -8.81
N ASN A 225 1.80 -9.89 -9.85
CA ASN A 225 0.94 -10.80 -10.61
C ASN A 225 1.74 -11.93 -11.27
N ASP A 226 2.83 -11.60 -11.94
CA ASP A 226 3.67 -12.56 -12.64
C ASP A 226 4.33 -13.53 -11.65
N THR A 227 4.77 -13.01 -10.50
CA THR A 227 5.29 -13.80 -9.39
C THR A 227 4.24 -14.78 -8.84
N LEU A 228 3.00 -14.33 -8.65
CA LEU A 228 1.93 -15.20 -8.17
C LEU A 228 1.60 -16.30 -9.19
N MET A 229 1.69 -16.00 -10.49
CA MET A 229 1.54 -16.98 -11.55
C MET A 229 2.66 -18.03 -11.52
N GLU A 230 3.92 -17.59 -11.39
CA GLU A 230 5.09 -18.46 -11.23
C GLU A 230 4.94 -19.39 -10.03
N MET A 231 4.56 -18.83 -8.87
CA MET A 231 4.31 -19.61 -7.65
C MET A 231 3.25 -20.69 -7.86
N ILE A 232 2.12 -20.37 -8.50
CA ILE A 232 1.06 -21.35 -8.76
C ILE A 232 1.55 -22.45 -9.71
N GLN A 233 2.33 -22.10 -10.75
CA GLN A 233 2.91 -23.09 -11.67
C GLN A 233 3.86 -24.04 -10.93
N THR A 234 4.79 -23.48 -10.15
CA THR A 234 5.82 -24.25 -9.45
C THR A 234 5.24 -25.14 -8.35
N GLU A 235 4.40 -24.58 -7.48
CA GLU A 235 3.88 -25.29 -6.29
C GLU A 235 2.82 -26.34 -6.63
N LEU A 236 2.10 -26.19 -7.75
CA LEU A 236 1.10 -27.16 -8.21
C LEU A 236 1.56 -28.02 -9.39
N HIS A 237 2.77 -27.80 -9.91
CA HIS A 237 3.27 -28.44 -11.12
C HIS A 237 2.32 -28.30 -12.32
N LEU A 238 1.75 -27.11 -12.50
CA LEU A 238 0.81 -26.79 -13.58
C LEU A 238 1.51 -26.12 -14.76
N ASP A 239 0.92 -26.25 -15.94
CA ASP A 239 1.32 -25.44 -17.08
C ASP A 239 0.87 -23.97 -16.92
N GLN A 240 1.34 -23.12 -17.84
CA GLN A 240 1.04 -21.70 -17.80
C GLN A 240 -0.45 -21.40 -17.95
N LEU A 241 -1.17 -22.15 -18.79
CA LEU A 241 -2.57 -21.90 -19.08
C LEU A 241 -3.44 -22.24 -17.86
N ASP A 242 -3.16 -23.34 -17.17
CA ASP A 242 -3.90 -23.75 -15.99
C ASP A 242 -3.60 -22.86 -14.78
N ALA A 243 -2.36 -22.39 -14.62
CA ALA A 243 -2.04 -21.38 -13.61
C ALA A 243 -2.77 -20.05 -13.86
N MET A 244 -2.87 -19.61 -15.13
CA MET A 244 -3.67 -18.43 -15.49
C MET A 244 -5.16 -18.62 -15.16
N LYS A 245 -5.73 -19.79 -15.43
CA LYS A 245 -7.13 -20.09 -15.06
C LYS A 245 -7.34 -20.04 -13.55
N ARG A 246 -6.42 -20.58 -12.75
CA ARG A 246 -6.49 -20.52 -11.28
C ARG A 246 -6.46 -19.07 -10.79
N LEU A 247 -5.56 -18.25 -11.34
CA LEU A 247 -5.46 -16.85 -10.95
C LEU A 247 -6.69 -16.03 -11.39
N ALA A 248 -7.28 -16.35 -12.54
CA ALA A 248 -8.53 -15.76 -12.99
C ALA A 248 -9.70 -16.14 -12.07
N ALA A 249 -9.81 -17.41 -11.68
CA ALA A 249 -10.82 -17.87 -10.73
C ALA A 249 -10.72 -17.12 -9.39
N LEU A 250 -9.51 -16.91 -8.85
CA LEU A 250 -9.32 -16.10 -7.64
C LEU A 250 -9.86 -14.67 -7.77
N ARG A 251 -9.77 -14.06 -8.95
CA ARG A 251 -10.32 -12.72 -9.22
C ARG A 251 -11.84 -12.75 -9.32
N GLU A 252 -12.39 -13.73 -10.03
CA GLU A 252 -13.85 -13.91 -10.19
C GLU A 252 -14.52 -14.17 -8.83
N GLU A 253 -13.88 -14.96 -7.97
CA GLU A 253 -14.29 -15.23 -6.59
C GLU A 253 -14.07 -14.04 -5.64
N LYS A 254 -13.53 -12.92 -6.12
CA LYS A 254 -13.17 -11.74 -5.32
C LYS A 254 -12.26 -12.10 -4.14
N ARG A 255 -11.30 -13.00 -4.35
CA ARG A 255 -10.25 -13.38 -3.40
C ARG A 255 -8.88 -12.85 -3.79
N TYR A 256 -8.65 -12.52 -5.05
CA TYR A 256 -7.51 -11.71 -5.49
C TYR A 256 -7.99 -10.30 -5.87
N LEU A 257 -7.64 -9.31 -5.02
CA LEU A 257 -8.08 -7.93 -5.15
C LEU A 257 -6.91 -6.96 -5.29
N GLN A 258 -7.17 -5.88 -6.03
CA GLN A 258 -6.15 -4.91 -6.40
C GLN A 258 -6.70 -3.48 -6.19
N ASP A 259 -5.95 -2.63 -5.48
CA ASP A 259 -6.17 -1.18 -5.36
C ASP A 259 -4.92 -0.44 -5.85
N ILE A 260 -4.91 -0.11 -7.14
CA ILE A 260 -3.70 0.26 -7.86
C ILE A 260 -3.83 1.66 -8.45
N TRP A 261 -2.79 2.48 -8.30
CA TRP A 261 -2.74 3.87 -8.75
C TRP A 261 -1.51 4.12 -9.63
N GLY A 262 -1.55 5.09 -10.56
CA GLY A 262 -0.43 5.38 -11.47
C GLY A 262 -0.63 6.60 -12.36
#